data_AF-A0A8T4YUQ1-F1
#
_entry.id   AF-A0A8T4YUQ1-F1
#
_cell.length_a   1.000
_cell.length_b   1.000
_cell.length_c   1.000
_cell.angle_alpha   90.00
_cell.angle_beta   90.00
_cell.angle_gamma   90.00
#
_symmetry.space_group_name_H-M   'P 1'
#
loop_
_entity.id
_entity.type
_entity.pdbx_description
1 polymer ?
#
loop_
_entity_poly.entity_id
_entity_poly.type
_entity_poly.pdbx_seq_one_letter_code
_entity_poly.pdbx_strand_id
1 'polypeptide(L)'
;MPKEGFLESIIEAFSSVIVGKVLSDLDKRVRDYFTDFIHRIVKRMMLLVSGVIIALVGLVFIFVTAALYLNEYFGSKWMGWGVLGLIITAAGILTSAVSRR
;
A
#
# COMPACT_ATOMS: atom_id res chain seq x y z
N MET A 1 8.03 -17.67 16.32
CA MET A 1 6.86 -18.35 15.71
C MET A 1 6.07 -17.31 14.93
N PRO A 2 6.25 -17.20 13.61
CA PRO A 2 5.79 -16.02 12.88
C PRO A 2 4.34 -16.18 12.39
N LYS A 3 3.46 -15.28 12.84
CA LYS A 3 2.43 -14.53 12.09
C LYS A 3 1.64 -15.21 10.93
N GLU A 4 1.44 -16.52 10.92
CA GLU A 4 0.59 -17.19 9.91
C GLU A 4 -0.91 -16.89 10.13
N GLY A 5 -1.35 -16.71 11.38
CA GLY A 5 -2.77 -16.53 11.70
C GLY A 5 -3.41 -15.19 11.31
N PHE A 6 -2.64 -14.09 11.18
CA PHE A 6 -3.23 -12.78 10.85
C PHE A 6 -3.59 -12.67 9.36
N LEU A 7 -2.73 -13.23 8.50
CA LEU A 7 -2.98 -13.28 7.05
C LEU A 7 -4.10 -14.26 6.71
N GLU A 8 -4.14 -15.42 7.38
CA GLU A 8 -5.26 -16.37 7.23
C GLU A 8 -6.58 -15.77 7.69
N SER A 9 -6.61 -15.06 8.82
CA SER A 9 -7.83 -14.42 9.31
C SER A 9 -8.35 -13.31 8.38
N ILE A 10 -7.47 -12.53 7.75
CA ILE A 10 -7.87 -11.54 6.73
C ILE A 10 -8.37 -12.24 5.46
N ILE A 11 -7.70 -13.30 5.01
CA ILE A 11 -8.16 -14.11 3.86
C ILE A 11 -9.54 -14.68 4.13
N GLU A 12 -9.78 -15.20 5.33
CA GLU A 12 -11.03 -15.83 5.72
C GLU A 12 -12.17 -14.80 5.87
N ALA A 13 -11.87 -13.61 6.37
CA ALA A 13 -12.81 -12.48 6.40
C ALA A 13 -13.18 -11.99 4.99
N PHE A 14 -12.19 -11.81 4.10
CA PHE A 14 -12.45 -11.42 2.71
C PHE A 14 -13.16 -12.51 1.92
N SER A 15 -12.77 -13.77 2.14
CA SER A 15 -13.41 -14.94 1.56
C SER A 15 -14.87 -15.02 2.00
N SER A 16 -15.17 -15.01 3.30
CA SER A 16 -16.56 -15.08 3.78
C SER A 16 -17.44 -13.92 3.28
N VAL A 17 -16.90 -12.69 3.20
CA VAL A 17 -17.65 -11.52 2.74
C VAL A 17 -17.91 -11.53 1.22
N ILE A 18 -16.94 -11.96 0.40
CA ILE A 18 -17.07 -11.98 -1.06
C ILE A 18 -17.73 -13.29 -1.55
N VAL A 19 -17.29 -14.44 -1.03
CA VAL A 19 -17.79 -15.78 -1.36
C VAL A 19 -19.22 -15.96 -0.85
N GLY A 20 -19.54 -15.46 0.35
CA GLY A 20 -20.89 -15.58 0.91
C GLY A 20 -21.97 -14.86 0.10
N LYS A 21 -21.61 -13.72 -0.52
CA LYS A 21 -22.56 -12.91 -1.31
C LYS A 21 -22.63 -13.27 -2.79
N VAL A 22 -21.52 -13.73 -3.39
CA VAL A 22 -21.45 -13.99 -4.84
C VAL A 22 -21.59 -15.48 -5.17
N LEU A 23 -21.17 -16.37 -4.27
CA LEU A 23 -21.08 -17.82 -4.53
C LEU A 23 -22.19 -18.63 -3.82
N SER A 24 -23.13 -18.00 -3.11
CA SER A 24 -24.26 -18.70 -2.45
C SER A 24 -25.17 -19.44 -3.43
N ASP A 25 -25.32 -18.92 -4.65
CA ASP A 25 -26.14 -19.51 -5.71
C ASP A 25 -25.35 -20.32 -6.75
N LEU A 26 -24.03 -20.44 -6.58
CA LEU A 26 -23.17 -21.12 -7.56
C LEU A 26 -22.93 -22.58 -7.20
N ASP A 27 -22.96 -23.42 -8.23
CA ASP A 27 -22.76 -24.86 -8.15
C ASP A 27 -21.41 -25.19 -7.45
N LYS A 28 -21.40 -26.28 -6.68
CA LYS A 28 -20.33 -26.60 -5.70
C LYS A 28 -18.94 -26.62 -6.34
N ARG A 29 -18.88 -27.10 -7.58
CA ARG A 29 -17.65 -27.21 -8.39
C ARG A 29 -17.09 -25.85 -8.84
N VAL A 30 -17.98 -24.90 -9.11
CA VAL A 30 -17.61 -23.53 -9.50
C VAL A 30 -17.17 -22.74 -8.27
N ARG A 31 -17.83 -22.95 -7.13
CA ARG A 31 -17.44 -22.38 -5.84
C ARG A 31 -16.02 -22.79 -5.43
N ASP A 32 -15.64 -24.05 -5.57
CA ASP A 32 -14.29 -24.51 -5.23
C ASP A 32 -13.23 -23.86 -6.14
N TYR A 33 -13.50 -23.80 -7.45
CA TYR A 33 -12.60 -23.12 -8.41
C TYR A 33 -12.40 -21.64 -8.08
N PHE A 34 -13.47 -20.91 -7.77
CA PHE A 34 -13.37 -19.50 -7.39
C PHE A 34 -12.68 -19.29 -6.04
N THR A 35 -12.90 -20.19 -5.08
CA THR A 35 -12.25 -20.12 -3.77
C THR A 35 -10.73 -20.28 -3.91
N ASP A 36 -10.27 -21.25 -4.70
CA ASP A 36 -8.84 -21.46 -4.98
C ASP A 36 -8.23 -20.28 -5.75
N PHE A 37 -8.97 -19.71 -6.70
CA PHE A 37 -8.55 -18.55 -7.46
C PHE A 37 -8.42 -17.30 -6.58
N ILE A 38 -9.41 -17.02 -5.73
CA ILE A 38 -9.39 -15.90 -4.77
C ILE A 38 -8.25 -16.10 -3.77
N HIS A 39 -8.09 -17.29 -3.21
CA HIS A 39 -7.02 -17.57 -2.26
C HIS A 39 -5.64 -17.27 -2.87
N ARG A 40 -5.42 -17.66 -4.13
CA ARG A 40 -4.17 -17.39 -4.86
C ARG A 40 -3.95 -15.89 -5.11
N ILE A 41 -5.00 -15.14 -5.49
CA ILE A 41 -4.91 -13.71 -5.75
C ILE A 41 -4.70 -12.92 -4.45
N VAL A 42 -5.48 -13.20 -3.42
CA VAL A 42 -5.44 -12.48 -2.14
C VAL A 42 -4.09 -12.67 -1.46
N LYS A 43 -3.51 -13.89 -1.49
CA LYS A 43 -2.17 -14.13 -0.93
C LYS A 43 -1.09 -13.30 -1.60
N ARG A 44 -1.14 -13.16 -2.93
CA ARG A 44 -0.18 -12.36 -3.69
C ARG A 44 -0.43 -10.85 -3.51
N MET A 45 -1.69 -10.42 -3.45
CA MET A 45 -2.05 -9.03 -3.17
C MET A 45 -1.66 -8.60 -1.76
N MET A 46 -1.86 -9.43 -0.73
CA MET A 46 -1.50 -9.06 0.65
C MET A 46 0.01 -8.83 0.82
N LEU A 47 0.85 -9.64 0.17
CA LEU A 47 2.30 -9.43 0.18
C LEU A 47 2.67 -8.12 -0.51
N LEU A 48 2.06 -7.82 -1.65
CA LEU A 48 2.28 -6.56 -2.36
C LEU A 48 1.79 -5.35 -1.55
N VAL A 49 0.60 -5.43 -0.96
CA VAL A 49 0.01 -4.37 -0.12
C VAL A 49 0.85 -4.13 1.12
N SER A 50 1.30 -5.19 1.81
CA SER A 50 2.20 -5.06 2.96
C SER A 50 3.53 -4.41 2.56
N GLY A 51 4.10 -4.80 1.43
CA GLY A 51 5.32 -4.17 0.90
C GLY A 51 5.13 -2.69 0.57
N VAL A 52 4.02 -2.33 -0.08
CA VAL A 52 3.68 -0.94 -0.41
C VAL A 52 3.48 -0.11 0.85
N ILE A 53 2.79 -0.63 1.87
CA ILE A 53 2.58 0.09 3.13
C ILE A 53 3.92 0.36 3.82
N ILE A 54 4.80 -0.66 3.93
CA ILE A 54 6.13 -0.50 4.53
C ILE A 54 6.97 0.50 3.73
N ALA A 55 6.92 0.44 2.40
CA ALA A 55 7.60 1.38 1.54
C ALA A 55 7.10 2.82 1.72
N LEU A 56 5.79 3.02 1.84
CA LEU A 56 5.20 4.34 2.10
C LEU A 56 5.61 4.88 3.47
N VAL A 57 5.59 4.05 4.51
CA VAL A 57 6.05 4.44 5.86
C VAL A 57 7.53 4.83 5.83
N GLY A 58 8.37 4.02 5.18
CA GLY A 58 9.80 4.32 5.01
C GLY A 58 10.03 5.61 4.23
N LEU A 59 9.25 5.84 3.16
CA LEU A 59 9.29 7.07 2.37
C LEU A 59 8.97 8.28 3.25
N VAL A 60 7.86 8.25 3.99
CA VAL A 60 7.47 9.32 4.92
C VAL A 60 8.58 9.58 5.93
N PHE A 61 9.17 8.53 6.50
CA PHE A 61 10.26 8.66 7.46
C PHE A 61 11.48 9.40 6.87
N ILE A 62 11.89 9.04 5.65
CA ILE A 62 12.98 9.72 4.93
C ILE A 62 12.66 11.21 4.73
N PHE A 63 11.45 11.53 4.28
CA PHE A 63 11.02 12.93 4.09
C PHE A 63 11.07 13.71 5.40
N VAL A 64 10.57 13.14 6.49
CA VAL A 64 10.57 13.80 7.81
C VAL A 64 12.01 14.02 8.31
N THR A 65 12.88 13.01 8.23
CA THR A 65 14.28 13.15 8.65
C THR A 65 15.01 14.19 7.83
N ALA A 66 14.81 14.21 6.51
CA ALA A 66 15.38 15.24 5.64
C ALA A 66 14.87 16.65 6.02
N ALA A 67 13.59 16.78 6.34
CA ALA A 67 12.99 18.05 6.76
C ALA A 67 13.66 18.59 8.03
N LEU A 68 13.81 17.71 9.03
CA LEU A 68 14.43 18.04 10.31
C LEU A 68 15.91 18.42 10.14
N TYR A 69 16.64 17.67 9.33
CA TYR A 69 18.04 17.98 9.02
C TYR A 69 18.20 19.34 8.34
N LEU A 70 17.37 19.63 7.33
CA LEU A 70 17.35 20.94 6.66
C LEU A 70 16.95 22.06 7.63
N ASN A 71 15.98 21.82 8.51
CA ASN A 71 15.57 22.78 9.52
C ASN A 71 16.71 23.15 10.47
N GLU A 72 17.49 22.16 10.90
CA GLU A 72 18.68 22.36 11.73
C GLU A 72 19.76 23.15 10.99
N TYR A 73 20.05 22.77 9.74
CA TYR A 73 21.03 23.45 8.89
C TYR A 73 20.70 24.94 8.67
N PHE A 74 19.43 25.25 8.41
CA PHE A 74 18.96 26.61 8.18
C PHE A 74 18.61 27.38 9.46
N GLY A 75 18.73 26.76 10.65
CA GLY A 75 18.34 27.36 11.91
C GLY A 75 16.85 27.73 12.00
N SER A 76 16.00 27.13 11.16
CA SER A 76 14.58 27.47 11.02
C SER A 76 13.73 26.22 11.07
N LYS A 77 12.69 26.22 11.91
CA LYS A 77 11.81 25.05 12.10
C LYS A 77 10.90 24.73 10.89
N TRP A 78 10.87 25.61 9.90
CA TRP A 78 9.91 25.54 8.78
C TRP A 78 10.59 25.43 7.40
N MET A 79 11.86 25.81 7.29
CA MET A 79 12.54 25.92 5.99
C MET A 79 12.68 24.56 5.28
N GLY A 80 13.03 23.51 6.01
CA GLY A 80 13.17 22.15 5.47
C GLY A 80 11.85 21.58 4.95
N TRP A 81 10.73 21.87 5.62
CA TRP A 81 9.39 21.50 5.14
C TRP A 81 9.04 22.22 3.83
N GLY A 82 9.39 23.52 3.74
CA GLY A 82 9.21 24.29 2.51
C GLY A 82 10.00 23.76 1.33
N VAL A 83 11.27 23.40 1.55
CA VAL A 83 12.14 22.80 0.51
C VAL A 83 11.59 21.46 0.04
N LEU A 84 11.13 20.61 0.95
CA LEU A 84 10.50 19.33 0.58
C LEU A 84 9.21 19.53 -0.21
N GLY A 85 8.39 20.51 0.17
CA GLY A 85 7.18 20.86 -0.59
C GLY A 85 7.48 21.28 -2.03
N LEU A 86 8.57 22.03 -2.24
CA LEU A 86 9.04 22.39 -3.58
C LEU A 86 9.49 21.17 -4.39
N ILE A 87 10.25 20.25 -3.79
CA ILE A 87 10.71 19.02 -4.46
C ILE A 87 9.52 18.15 -4.89
N ILE A 88 8.54 17.97 -4.00
CA ILE A 88 7.33 17.18 -4.29
C ILE A 88 6.53 17.83 -5.43
N THR A 89 6.38 19.16 -5.40
CA THR A 89 5.68 19.90 -6.45
C THR A 89 6.39 19.76 -7.80
N ALA A 90 7.71 19.90 -7.83
CA ALA A 90 8.51 19.73 -9.04
C ALA A 90 8.40 18.30 -9.60
N ALA A 91 8.47 17.28 -8.74
CA ALA A 91 8.28 15.89 -9.15
C ALA A 91 6.88 15.64 -9.73
N GLY A 92 5.83 16.23 -9.14
CA GLY A 92 4.46 16.17 -9.65
C GLY A 92 4.32 16.80 -11.04
N ILE A 93 4.92 17.98 -11.24
CA ILE A 93 4.94 18.66 -12.54
C ILE A 93 5.66 17.80 -13.58
N LEU A 94 6.86 17.29 -13.26
CA LEU A 94 7.64 16.43 -14.16
C LEU A 94 6.87 15.16 -14.55
N THR A 95 6.25 14.49 -13.58
CA THR A 95 5.46 13.28 -13.83
C THR A 95 4.26 13.58 -14.74
N SER A 96 3.58 14.71 -14.52
CA SER A 96 2.48 15.14 -15.37
C SER A 96 2.93 15.48 -16.80
N ALA A 97 4.12 16.06 -16.95
CA ALA A 97 4.69 16.42 -18.24
C ALA A 97 5.13 15.19 -19.04
N VAL A 98 5.71 14.19 -18.37
CA VAL A 98 6.05 12.89 -18.99
C VAL A 98 4.78 12.14 -19.38
N SER A 99 3.73 12.15 -18.55
CA SER A 99 2.48 11.46 -18.87
C SER A 99 1.71 12.07 -20.06
N ARG A 100 1.98 13.34 -20.40
CA ARG A 100 1.36 14.03 -21.55
C ARG A 100 2.07 13.78 -22.89
N ARG A 101 3.25 13.15 -22.89
CA ARG A 101 3.97 12.73 -24.10
C ARG A 101 3.67 11.28 -24.44
#